data_AF-A0A940ZU82-F1
#
_entry.id   AF-A0A940ZU82-F1
#
_cell.length_a   1.000
_cell.length_b   1.000
_cell.length_c   1.000
_cell.angle_alpha   90.00
_cell.angle_beta   90.00
_cell.angle_gamma   90.00
#
_symmetry.space_group_name_H-M   'P 1'
#
loop_
_entity.id
_entity.type
_entity.pdbx_description
1 polymer ?
#
loop_
_entity_poly.entity_id
_entity_poly.type
_entity_poly.pdbx_seq_one_letter_code
_entity_poly.pdbx_strand_id
1 'polypeptide(L)'
;MESKDFGSRLSTVRKEMGITQEQLSIRLGVTPQAVSKWERGGGYPDIELLYYLCEILGCSSDYIIGLEERKIKLTEDNDEVAAKQLLDKVLAEPLVIEAGTGFVTMFTDEYQNRFSSIRSLRESMAEKYGVLLPVLRIRDNENLNPLEYRIQAYDQLLYNCTLVTLEGFTFDEICRQLEETVINCFDKIMNRQMLKTLIDNVEMKYPAAITGVVPDKIKLSLLQVVLSGIVMRKKSIRNLLKIIEIMEEELDKTGDTEQLIETVQTKLGL
;
A
#
# COMPACT_ATOMS: atom_id res chain seq x y z
N MET A 1 -0.16 22.87 -19.75
CA MET A 1 0.88 22.05 -19.08
C MET A 1 2.04 23.00 -18.82
N GLU A 2 1.96 23.79 -17.76
CA GLU A 2 3.02 24.75 -17.43
C GLU A 2 4.23 23.97 -16.91
N SER A 3 5.38 24.20 -17.54
CA SER A 3 6.67 23.71 -17.06
C SER A 3 6.85 24.23 -15.62
N LYS A 4 6.77 23.32 -14.64
CA LYS A 4 6.89 23.62 -13.20
C LYS A 4 8.36 23.87 -12.87
N ASP A 5 8.84 25.03 -13.27
CA ASP A 5 10.25 25.42 -13.25
C ASP A 5 10.80 25.58 -11.83
N PHE A 6 12.01 25.08 -11.59
CA PHE A 6 12.76 25.17 -10.33
C PHE A 6 12.75 26.60 -9.75
N GLY A 7 12.93 27.60 -10.62
CA GLY A 7 12.95 29.00 -10.22
C GLY A 7 11.62 29.47 -9.59
N SER A 8 10.49 29.00 -10.10
CA SER A 8 9.15 29.33 -9.57
C SER A 8 8.93 28.72 -8.18
N ARG A 9 9.37 27.48 -7.96
CA ARG A 9 9.26 26.79 -6.67
C ARG A 9 10.18 27.43 -5.64
N LEU A 10 11.43 27.70 -6.02
CA LEU A 10 12.38 28.44 -5.20
C LEU A 10 11.81 29.78 -4.72
N SER A 11 11.26 30.59 -5.64
CA SER A 11 10.64 31.88 -5.29
C SER A 11 9.45 31.71 -4.35
N THR A 12 8.62 30.68 -4.57
CA THR A 12 7.44 30.39 -3.74
C THR A 12 7.84 30.03 -2.32
N VAL A 13 8.72 29.04 -2.14
CA VAL A 13 9.15 28.59 -0.81
C VAL A 13 9.87 29.71 -0.05
N ARG A 14 10.71 30.48 -0.75
CA ARG A 14 11.41 31.63 -0.16
C ARG A 14 10.42 32.68 0.37
N LYS A 15 9.36 32.98 -0.39
CA LYS A 15 8.32 33.93 0.01
C LYS A 15 7.47 33.42 1.17
N GLU A 16 7.15 32.13 1.20
CA GLU A 16 6.46 31.49 2.34
C GLU A 16 7.24 31.61 3.64
N MET A 17 8.58 31.57 3.56
CA MET A 17 9.47 31.79 4.70
C MET A 17 9.65 33.27 5.08
N GLY A 18 9.08 34.20 4.32
CA GLY A 18 9.19 35.64 4.57
C GLY A 18 10.58 36.24 4.36
N ILE A 19 11.49 35.56 3.64
CA ILE A 19 12.86 36.04 3.39
C ILE A 19 13.02 36.63 1.98
N THR A 20 13.86 37.66 1.84
CA THR A 20 14.17 38.30 0.54
C THR A 20 15.23 37.53 -0.26
N GLN A 21 15.38 37.82 -1.57
CA GLN A 21 16.45 37.24 -2.39
C GLN A 21 17.85 37.55 -1.82
N GLU A 22 18.01 38.76 -1.27
CA GLU A 22 19.23 39.22 -0.61
C GLU A 22 19.50 38.47 0.71
N GLN A 23 18.47 38.26 1.53
CA GLN A 23 18.61 37.47 2.75
C GLN A 23 18.94 36.01 2.46
N LEU A 24 18.33 35.42 1.42
CA LEU A 24 18.65 34.07 0.99
C LEU A 24 20.09 33.97 0.46
N SER A 25 20.54 34.95 -0.33
CA SER A 25 21.89 34.96 -0.87
C SER A 25 22.96 35.06 0.23
N ILE A 26 22.71 35.87 1.26
CA ILE A 26 23.59 35.97 2.44
C ILE A 26 23.71 34.61 3.15
N ARG A 27 22.60 33.89 3.35
CA ARG A 27 22.60 32.58 4.03
C ARG A 27 23.31 31.49 3.20
N LEU A 28 23.27 31.58 1.88
CA LEU A 28 23.91 30.64 0.95
C LEU A 28 25.37 30.99 0.62
N GLY A 29 25.87 32.15 1.04
CA GLY A 29 27.20 32.62 0.66
C GLY A 29 27.33 32.97 -0.82
N VAL A 30 26.24 33.35 -1.49
CA VAL A 30 26.21 33.72 -2.92
C VAL A 30 25.77 35.17 -3.12
N THR A 31 25.89 35.66 -4.35
CA THR A 31 25.43 37.02 -4.69
C THR A 31 23.91 37.05 -4.90
N PRO A 32 23.21 38.17 -4.58
CA PRO A 32 21.78 38.31 -4.85
C PRO A 32 21.41 38.06 -6.32
N GLN A 33 22.32 38.41 -7.24
CA GLN A 33 22.17 38.19 -8.68
C GLN A 33 22.10 36.70 -9.04
N ALA A 34 22.80 35.83 -8.31
CA ALA A 34 22.74 34.37 -8.50
C ALA A 34 21.35 33.83 -8.16
N VAL A 35 20.81 34.16 -6.98
CA VAL A 35 19.44 33.79 -6.57
C VAL A 35 18.40 34.32 -7.55
N SER A 36 18.56 35.58 -7.97
CA SER A 36 17.68 36.22 -8.95
C SER A 36 17.73 35.53 -10.33
N LYS A 37 18.91 35.05 -10.74
CA LYS A 37 19.10 34.28 -11.98
C LYS A 37 18.43 32.91 -11.89
N TRP A 38 18.55 32.22 -10.77
CA TRP A 38 17.88 30.94 -10.52
C TRP A 38 16.35 31.06 -10.53
N GLU A 39 15.79 32.07 -9.84
CA GLU A 39 14.33 32.29 -9.80
C GLU A 39 13.72 32.63 -11.17
N ARG A 40 14.53 33.12 -12.11
CA ARG A 40 14.12 33.39 -13.50
C ARG A 40 14.40 32.23 -14.47
N GLY A 41 14.81 31.06 -13.97
CA GLY A 41 15.15 29.91 -14.81
C GLY A 41 16.47 30.05 -15.57
N GLY A 42 17.32 31.01 -15.20
CA GLY A 42 18.58 31.31 -15.88
C GLY A 42 19.74 30.38 -15.52
N GLY A 43 19.49 29.29 -14.80
CA GLY A 43 20.48 28.32 -14.34
C GLY A 43 20.11 27.70 -13.00
N TYR A 44 20.96 26.79 -12.52
CA TYR A 44 20.77 26.06 -11.26
C TYR A 44 21.93 26.35 -10.30
N PRO A 45 21.73 26.25 -8.97
CA PRO A 45 22.82 26.09 -8.04
C PRO A 45 23.57 24.78 -8.35
N ASP A 46 24.85 24.70 -7.99
CA ASP A 46 25.55 23.42 -7.98
C ASP A 46 24.99 22.50 -6.89
N ILE A 47 25.43 21.23 -6.88
CA ILE A 47 24.88 20.21 -5.99
C ILE A 47 25.09 20.54 -4.50
N GLU A 48 26.20 21.22 -4.16
CA GLU A 48 26.50 21.62 -2.78
C GLU A 48 25.57 22.77 -2.35
N LEU A 49 25.45 23.81 -3.18
CA LEU A 49 24.55 24.93 -2.94
C LEU A 49 23.08 24.51 -2.94
N LEU A 50 22.71 23.52 -3.76
CA LEU A 50 21.37 22.96 -3.77
C LEU A 50 21.04 22.28 -2.45
N TYR A 51 21.99 21.54 -1.86
CA TYR A 51 21.82 20.94 -0.54
C TYR A 51 21.57 22.01 0.53
N TYR A 52 22.44 23.03 0.62
CA TYR A 52 22.25 24.14 1.57
C TYR A 52 20.96 24.93 1.32
N LEU A 53 20.55 25.07 0.06
CA LEU A 53 19.28 25.70 -0.31
C LEU A 53 18.09 24.92 0.24
N CYS A 54 18.10 23.60 0.12
CA CYS A 54 17.05 22.72 0.65
C CYS A 54 16.97 22.81 2.18
N GLU A 55 18.13 22.82 2.86
CA GLU A 55 18.22 23.00 4.32
C GLU A 55 17.62 24.33 4.79
N ILE A 56 18.01 25.44 4.15
CA ILE A 56 17.50 26.78 4.50
C ILE A 56 16.00 26.86 4.24
N LEU A 57 15.52 26.28 3.15
CA LEU A 57 14.12 26.39 2.72
C LEU A 57 13.20 25.37 3.41
N GLY A 58 13.77 24.34 4.02
CA GLY A 58 13.07 23.22 4.65
C GLY A 58 12.18 22.48 3.66
N CYS A 59 12.76 22.03 2.55
CA CYS A 59 12.10 21.18 1.56
C CYS A 59 13.10 20.23 0.92
N SER A 60 12.62 19.10 0.38
CA SER A 60 13.46 18.14 -0.35
C SER A 60 13.97 18.72 -1.68
N SER A 61 15.09 18.17 -2.16
CA SER A 61 15.60 18.46 -3.52
C SER A 61 14.59 18.06 -4.60
N ASP A 62 13.86 16.97 -4.38
CA ASP A 62 12.86 16.46 -5.32
C ASP A 62 11.67 17.42 -5.44
N TYR A 63 11.24 18.03 -4.33
CA TYR A 63 10.22 19.07 -4.36
C TYR A 63 10.72 20.32 -5.10
N ILE A 64 11.95 20.81 -4.83
CA ILE A 64 12.39 22.07 -5.43
C ILE A 64 12.72 21.95 -6.93
N ILE A 65 13.22 20.79 -7.36
CA ILE A 65 13.54 20.49 -8.78
C ILE A 65 12.30 20.10 -9.58
N GLY A 66 11.22 19.71 -8.90
CA GLY A 66 9.94 19.46 -9.54
C GLY A 66 9.58 17.99 -9.76
N LEU A 67 10.31 17.08 -9.13
CA LEU A 67 10.08 15.64 -9.14
C LEU A 67 8.94 15.22 -8.20
N GLU A 68 8.65 16.02 -7.16
CA GLU A 68 7.57 15.76 -6.20
C GLU A 68 6.59 16.94 -6.10
N GLU A 69 5.28 16.70 -5.92
CA GLU A 69 4.27 17.77 -5.81
C GLU A 69 4.04 18.28 -4.38
N ARG A 70 4.42 17.53 -3.35
CA ARG A 70 4.14 17.87 -1.95
C ARG A 70 5.39 18.39 -1.25
N LYS A 71 5.25 19.51 -0.54
CA LYS A 71 6.27 20.02 0.40
C LYS A 71 6.17 19.19 1.68
N ILE A 72 6.87 18.07 1.72
CA ILE A 72 6.82 17.19 2.89
C ILE A 72 7.73 17.77 3.98
N LYS A 73 7.14 18.48 4.96
CA LYS A 73 7.76 18.68 6.28
C LYS A 73 7.09 17.70 7.25
N LEU A 74 7.69 16.53 7.43
CA LEU A 74 7.21 15.52 8.39
C LEU A 74 7.94 15.58 9.73
N THR A 75 9.10 16.26 9.78
CA THR A 75 9.91 16.43 10.99
C THR A 75 10.41 17.87 11.12
N GLU A 76 10.75 18.28 12.35
CA GLU A 76 11.25 19.62 12.66
C GLU A 76 12.68 19.86 12.14
N ASP A 77 13.41 18.78 11.84
CA ASP A 77 14.81 18.74 11.41
C ASP A 77 15.00 18.43 9.90
N ASN A 78 13.91 18.32 9.13
CA ASN A 78 13.91 17.85 7.73
C ASN A 78 14.62 16.51 7.49
N ASP A 79 14.80 15.68 8.53
CA ASP A 79 15.35 14.34 8.36
C ASP A 79 14.36 13.46 7.57
N GLU A 80 14.65 13.29 6.28
CA GLU A 80 13.86 12.45 5.37
C GLU A 80 13.81 10.98 5.82
N VAL A 81 14.83 10.48 6.53
CA VAL A 81 14.86 9.12 7.07
C VAL A 81 13.90 9.02 8.26
N ALA A 82 13.93 9.98 9.17
CA ALA A 82 13.00 10.04 10.29
C ALA A 82 11.55 10.23 9.82
N ALA A 83 11.33 11.09 8.83
CA ALA A 83 10.05 11.27 8.16
C ALA A 83 9.51 9.96 7.58
N LYS A 84 10.36 9.19 6.89
CA LYS A 84 9.99 7.88 6.33
C LYS A 84 9.68 6.85 7.42
N GLN A 85 10.50 6.79 8.48
CA GLN A 85 10.24 5.92 9.63
C GLN A 85 8.94 6.27 10.36
N LEU A 86 8.56 7.55 10.41
CA LEU A 86 7.28 7.99 10.96
C LEU A 86 6.12 7.57 10.06
N LEU A 87 6.22 7.74 8.75
CA LEU A 87 5.19 7.27 7.81
C LEU A 87 4.98 5.76 7.93
N ASP A 88 6.06 4.98 8.05
CA ASP A 88 5.99 3.53 8.25
C ASP A 88 5.29 3.14 9.56
N LYS A 89 5.31 4.00 10.59
CA LYS A 89 4.59 3.81 11.85
C LYS A 89 3.13 4.28 11.81
N VAL A 90 2.80 5.21 10.92
CA VAL A 90 1.44 5.76 10.77
C VAL A 90 0.57 4.84 9.91
N LEU A 91 1.15 4.13 8.96
CA LEU A 91 0.43 3.25 8.06
C LEU A 91 0.32 1.84 8.66
N ALA A 92 -0.91 1.47 9.01
CA ALA A 92 -1.21 0.12 9.45
C ALA A 92 -0.93 -0.89 8.32
N GLU A 93 -0.38 -2.04 8.69
CA GLU A 93 0.04 -3.06 7.74
C GLU A 93 -1.15 -3.93 7.29
N PRO A 94 -1.19 -4.35 6.01
CA PRO A 94 -2.35 -5.05 5.47
C PRO A 94 -2.54 -6.44 6.07
N LEU A 95 -1.47 -7.11 6.51
CA LEU A 95 -1.54 -8.42 7.13
C LEU A 95 -0.33 -8.66 8.05
N VAL A 96 -0.61 -8.96 9.32
CA VAL A 96 0.40 -9.14 10.36
C VAL A 96 0.12 -10.42 11.14
N ILE A 97 1.16 -11.18 11.44
CA ILE A 97 1.18 -12.17 12.52
C ILE A 97 1.99 -11.59 13.66
N GLU A 98 1.34 -11.40 14.82
CA GLU A 98 2.03 -11.13 16.07
C GLU A 98 2.08 -12.42 16.89
N ALA A 99 3.24 -12.76 17.45
CA ALA A 99 3.33 -13.93 18.32
C ALA A 99 4.16 -13.68 19.57
N GLY A 100 3.84 -14.42 20.62
CA GLY A 100 4.63 -14.47 21.83
C GLY A 100 5.98 -15.13 21.61
N THR A 101 6.83 -15.05 22.63
CA THR A 101 8.24 -15.47 22.59
C THR A 101 8.45 -16.96 22.30
N GLY A 102 7.44 -17.81 22.51
CA GLY A 102 7.50 -19.24 22.23
C GLY A 102 7.60 -19.58 20.74
N PHE A 103 7.17 -18.70 19.84
CA PHE A 103 7.22 -18.94 18.39
C PHE A 103 8.50 -18.42 17.71
N VAL A 104 9.39 -17.76 18.46
CA VAL A 104 10.60 -17.11 17.89
C VAL A 104 11.49 -18.11 17.15
N THR A 105 11.68 -19.32 17.70
CA THR A 105 12.47 -20.38 17.05
C THR A 105 11.83 -20.81 15.73
N MET A 106 10.52 -21.07 15.74
CA MET A 106 9.75 -21.43 14.55
C MET A 106 9.86 -20.38 13.44
N PHE A 107 9.75 -19.10 13.78
CA PHE A 107 9.89 -18.02 12.79
C PHE A 107 11.34 -17.85 12.30
N THR A 108 12.31 -18.12 13.16
CA THR A 108 13.74 -18.11 12.78
C THR A 108 14.03 -19.23 11.78
N ASP A 109 13.49 -20.43 12.02
CA ASP A 109 13.63 -21.57 11.11
C ASP A 109 13.00 -21.28 9.75
N GLU A 110 11.80 -20.69 9.73
CA GLU A 110 11.18 -20.24 8.47
C GLU A 110 11.99 -19.17 7.75
N TYR A 111 12.54 -18.20 8.48
CA TYR A 111 13.41 -17.19 7.90
C TYR A 111 14.65 -17.83 7.23
N GLN A 112 15.27 -18.82 7.88
CA GLN A 112 16.38 -19.59 7.30
C GLN A 112 15.96 -20.37 6.05
N ASN A 113 14.74 -20.93 6.06
CA ASN A 113 14.11 -21.56 4.91
C ASN A 113 13.56 -20.57 3.86
N ARG A 114 13.90 -19.28 3.99
CA ARG A 114 13.46 -18.19 3.09
C ARG A 114 11.94 -18.11 2.95
N PHE A 115 11.22 -18.40 4.02
CA PHE A 115 9.76 -18.38 4.10
C PHE A 115 9.08 -19.24 3.04
N SER A 116 9.56 -20.48 2.86
CA SER A 116 9.00 -21.43 1.90
C SER A 116 7.51 -21.68 2.12
N SER A 117 7.04 -21.78 3.37
CA SER A 117 5.63 -22.03 3.66
C SER A 117 4.75 -20.83 3.29
N ILE A 118 5.24 -19.60 3.49
CA ILE A 118 4.53 -18.38 3.06
C ILE A 118 4.45 -18.34 1.53
N ARG A 119 5.52 -18.72 0.82
CA ARG A 119 5.51 -18.77 -0.64
C ARG A 119 4.49 -19.79 -1.15
N SER A 120 4.50 -21.01 -0.61
CA SER A 120 3.53 -22.05 -0.93
C SER A 120 2.09 -21.59 -0.65
N LEU A 121 1.87 -20.88 0.46
CA LEU A 121 0.58 -20.27 0.78
C LEU A 121 0.16 -19.24 -0.29
N ARG A 122 1.06 -18.35 -0.73
CA ARG A 122 0.77 -17.38 -1.80
C ARG A 122 0.37 -18.07 -3.10
N GLU A 123 1.12 -19.10 -3.49
CA GLU A 123 0.85 -19.87 -4.70
C GLU A 123 -0.52 -20.58 -4.60
N SER A 124 -0.80 -21.24 -3.47
CA SER A 124 -2.10 -21.86 -3.16
C SER A 124 -3.27 -20.86 -3.20
N MET A 125 -3.12 -19.69 -2.57
CA MET A 125 -4.15 -18.64 -2.55
C MET A 125 -4.45 -18.09 -3.94
N ALA A 126 -3.42 -17.87 -4.75
CA ALA A 126 -3.57 -17.41 -6.12
C ALA A 126 -4.22 -18.47 -7.01
N GLU A 127 -3.85 -19.74 -6.87
CA GLU A 127 -4.38 -20.83 -7.68
C GLU A 127 -5.83 -21.17 -7.33
N LYS A 128 -6.13 -21.36 -6.03
CA LYS A 128 -7.46 -21.75 -5.56
C LYS A 128 -8.45 -20.60 -5.65
N TYR A 129 -8.08 -19.43 -5.12
CA TYR A 129 -9.03 -18.33 -4.91
C TYR A 129 -8.82 -17.16 -5.87
N GLY A 130 -7.71 -17.10 -6.62
CA GLY A 130 -7.36 -15.91 -7.39
C GLY A 130 -7.00 -14.71 -6.52
N VAL A 131 -6.60 -14.96 -5.26
CA VAL A 131 -6.29 -13.92 -4.28
C VAL A 131 -4.80 -13.63 -4.29
N LEU A 132 -4.47 -12.34 -4.44
CA LEU A 132 -3.12 -11.84 -4.19
C LEU A 132 -2.96 -11.59 -2.68
N LEU A 133 -2.29 -12.51 -1.99
CA LEU A 133 -1.96 -12.32 -0.58
C LEU A 133 -0.99 -11.13 -0.43
N PRO A 134 -1.29 -10.12 0.39
CA PRO A 134 -0.40 -8.98 0.61
C PRO A 134 0.91 -9.42 1.29
N VAL A 135 1.83 -8.46 1.46
CA VAL A 135 3.03 -8.69 2.26
C VAL A 135 2.59 -9.04 3.68
N LEU A 136 2.95 -10.25 4.11
CA LEU A 136 2.74 -10.73 5.47
C LEU A 136 3.93 -10.30 6.29
N ARG A 137 3.69 -9.56 7.37
CA ARG A 137 4.71 -9.22 8.35
C ARG A 137 4.54 -10.08 9.58
N ILE A 138 5.67 -10.55 10.11
CA ILE A 138 5.74 -11.38 11.32
C ILE A 138 6.49 -10.57 12.35
N ARG A 139 5.90 -10.43 13.53
CA ARG A 139 6.45 -9.64 14.64
C ARG A 139 6.36 -10.46 15.92
N ASP A 140 7.39 -10.41 16.73
CA ASP A 140 7.30 -10.81 18.12
C ASP A 140 6.60 -9.72 18.94
N ASN A 141 5.85 -10.13 19.96
CA ASN A 141 5.18 -9.23 20.88
C ASN A 141 5.32 -9.78 22.30
N GLU A 142 6.22 -9.18 23.07
CA GLU A 142 6.52 -9.56 24.46
C GLU A 142 5.33 -9.38 25.41
N ASN A 143 4.32 -8.61 25.02
CA ASN A 143 3.11 -8.42 25.82
C ASN A 143 2.09 -9.56 25.64
N LEU A 144 2.29 -10.46 24.67
CA LEU A 144 1.46 -11.64 24.46
C LEU A 144 1.89 -12.78 25.39
N ASN A 145 0.96 -13.70 25.63
CA ASN A 145 1.37 -14.97 26.23
C ASN A 145 2.42 -15.65 25.32
N PRO A 146 3.48 -16.29 25.87
CA PRO A 146 4.53 -16.92 25.06
C PRO A 146 4.02 -17.87 23.98
N LEU A 147 2.90 -18.56 24.23
CA LEU A 147 2.27 -19.51 23.32
C LEU A 147 1.00 -18.95 22.67
N GLU A 148 0.85 -17.63 22.63
CA GLU A 148 -0.22 -16.94 21.90
C GLU A 148 0.29 -16.36 20.58
N TYR A 149 -0.52 -16.47 19.53
CA TYR A 149 -0.33 -15.74 18.28
C TYR A 149 -1.64 -15.15 17.78
N ARG A 150 -1.53 -14.03 17.07
CA ARG A 150 -2.63 -13.24 16.54
C ARG A 150 -2.41 -12.99 15.06
N ILE A 151 -3.50 -12.95 14.31
CA ILE A 151 -3.53 -12.50 12.91
C ILE A 151 -4.32 -11.21 12.87
N GLN A 152 -3.74 -10.19 12.26
CA GLN A 152 -4.32 -8.85 12.16
C GLN A 152 -4.28 -8.35 10.72
N ALA A 153 -5.21 -7.46 10.39
CA ALA A 153 -5.19 -6.66 9.17
C ALA A 153 -5.51 -5.22 9.52
N TYR A 154 -4.64 -4.28 9.14
CA TYR A 154 -4.75 -2.86 9.47
C TYR A 154 -5.02 -2.62 10.96
N ASP A 155 -4.22 -3.27 11.81
CA ASP A 155 -4.31 -3.30 13.28
C ASP A 155 -5.61 -3.92 13.86
N GLN A 156 -6.57 -4.29 13.01
CA GLN A 156 -7.76 -5.02 13.43
C GLN A 156 -7.42 -6.49 13.70
N LEU A 157 -7.74 -6.97 14.91
CA LEU A 157 -7.65 -8.39 15.25
C LEU A 157 -8.66 -9.21 14.43
N LEU A 158 -8.14 -10.16 13.65
CA LEU A 158 -8.95 -11.09 12.86
C LEU A 158 -9.02 -12.46 13.51
N TYR A 159 -7.93 -12.90 14.14
CA TYR A 159 -7.84 -14.19 14.80
C TYR A 159 -6.86 -14.14 15.97
N ASN A 160 -7.16 -14.90 17.03
CA ASN A 160 -6.27 -15.09 18.18
C ASN A 160 -6.28 -16.57 18.59
N CYS A 161 -5.12 -17.12 18.91
CA CYS A 161 -4.97 -18.47 19.42
C CYS A 161 -3.95 -18.49 20.55
N THR A 162 -4.28 -19.19 21.64
CA THR A 162 -3.34 -19.49 22.72
C THR A 162 -3.21 -21.00 22.82
N LEU A 163 -1.99 -21.50 22.62
CA LEU A 163 -1.66 -22.91 22.72
C LEU A 163 -1.27 -23.28 24.15
N VAL A 164 -1.48 -24.54 24.51
CA VAL A 164 -0.99 -25.11 25.77
C VAL A 164 0.46 -25.58 25.62
N THR A 165 0.82 -26.09 24.44
CA THR A 165 2.15 -26.60 24.10
C THR A 165 2.44 -26.41 22.61
N LEU A 166 3.73 -26.34 22.24
CA LEU A 166 4.20 -26.33 20.85
C LEU A 166 4.59 -27.73 20.35
N GLU A 167 4.47 -28.76 21.18
CA GLU A 167 4.78 -30.13 20.76
C GLU A 167 3.94 -30.54 19.54
N GLY A 168 4.61 -30.80 18.42
CA GLY A 168 3.97 -31.16 17.16
C GLY A 168 3.29 -30.00 16.42
N PHE A 169 3.37 -28.77 16.94
CA PHE A 169 2.86 -27.57 16.28
C PHE A 169 3.94 -26.99 15.37
N THR A 170 3.63 -26.79 14.09
CA THR A 170 4.57 -26.28 13.09
C THR A 170 4.06 -24.97 12.47
N PHE A 171 4.93 -24.30 11.71
CA PHE A 171 4.53 -23.08 11.01
C PHE A 171 3.47 -23.33 9.93
N ASP A 172 3.37 -24.56 9.40
CA ASP A 172 2.34 -24.92 8.43
C ASP A 172 0.93 -24.90 9.04
N GLU A 173 0.79 -25.18 10.35
CA GLU A 173 -0.48 -24.96 11.06
C GLU A 173 -0.85 -23.47 11.10
N ILE A 174 0.12 -22.57 11.33
CA ILE A 174 -0.10 -21.13 11.29
C ILE A 174 -0.52 -20.70 9.88
N CYS A 175 0.15 -21.21 8.84
CA CYS A 175 -0.19 -20.91 7.44
C CYS A 175 -1.59 -21.40 7.06
N ARG A 176 -2.00 -22.57 7.53
CA ARG A 176 -3.37 -23.09 7.34
C ARG A 176 -4.41 -22.19 8.01
N GLN A 177 -4.14 -21.78 9.24
CA GLN A 177 -5.02 -20.84 9.96
C GLN A 177 -5.04 -19.45 9.30
N LEU A 178 -3.91 -19.01 8.74
CA LEU A 178 -3.81 -17.77 7.99
C LEU A 178 -4.64 -17.83 6.70
N GLU A 179 -4.57 -18.91 5.93
CA GLU A 179 -5.42 -19.15 4.76
C GLU A 179 -6.90 -18.99 5.14
N GLU A 180 -7.35 -19.71 6.17
CA GLU A 180 -8.74 -19.65 6.62
C GLU A 180 -9.15 -18.25 7.08
N THR A 181 -8.31 -17.57 7.86
CA THR A 181 -8.58 -16.22 8.37
C THR A 181 -8.66 -15.21 7.22
N VAL A 182 -7.74 -15.29 6.26
CA VAL A 182 -7.71 -14.39 5.10
C VAL A 182 -8.97 -14.56 4.26
N ILE A 183 -9.41 -15.79 4.04
CA ILE A 183 -10.63 -16.06 3.28
C ILE A 183 -11.87 -15.54 4.01
N ASN A 184 -12.01 -15.85 5.30
CA ASN A 184 -13.19 -15.50 6.08
C ASN A 184 -13.31 -14.00 6.38
N CYS A 185 -12.21 -13.25 6.31
CA CYS A 185 -12.14 -11.81 6.57
C CYS A 185 -11.58 -11.03 5.37
N PHE A 186 -11.78 -11.53 4.14
CA PHE A 186 -11.15 -10.93 2.96
C PHE A 186 -11.63 -9.49 2.69
N ASP A 187 -12.87 -9.16 3.08
CA ASP A 187 -13.44 -7.82 3.06
C ASP A 187 -12.63 -6.80 3.89
N LYS A 188 -12.01 -7.25 4.98
CA LYS A 188 -11.16 -6.43 5.86
C LYS A 188 -9.72 -6.31 5.37
N ILE A 189 -9.27 -7.21 4.50
CA ILE A 189 -7.88 -7.28 4.01
C ILE A 189 -7.74 -6.59 2.65
N MET A 190 -8.69 -6.85 1.75
CA MET A 190 -8.70 -6.30 0.41
C MET A 190 -8.83 -4.77 0.46
N ASN A 191 -7.84 -4.07 -0.07
CA ASN A 191 -7.87 -2.61 -0.21
C ASN A 191 -8.02 -2.20 -1.68
N ARG A 192 -8.26 -0.90 -1.89
CA ARG A 192 -8.45 -0.33 -3.24
C ARG A 192 -7.20 -0.44 -4.10
N GLN A 193 -6.00 -0.42 -3.52
CA GLN A 193 -4.75 -0.58 -4.27
C GLN A 193 -4.61 -2.00 -4.81
N MET A 194 -4.93 -3.02 -4.00
CA MET A 194 -4.93 -4.41 -4.44
C MET A 194 -5.94 -4.65 -5.57
N LEU A 195 -7.15 -4.09 -5.43
CA LEU A 195 -8.15 -4.13 -6.49
C LEU A 195 -7.66 -3.45 -7.77
N LYS A 196 -7.07 -2.26 -7.66
CA LYS A 196 -6.52 -1.54 -8.81
C LYS A 196 -5.44 -2.36 -9.51
N THR A 197 -4.53 -2.97 -8.76
CA THR A 197 -3.50 -3.87 -9.32
C THR A 197 -4.13 -5.03 -10.09
N LEU A 198 -5.21 -5.64 -9.58
CA LEU A 198 -5.92 -6.71 -10.30
C LEU A 198 -6.54 -6.19 -11.60
N ILE A 199 -7.24 -5.05 -11.55
CA ILE A 199 -7.89 -4.44 -12.71
C ILE A 199 -6.86 -4.07 -13.77
N ASP A 200 -5.75 -3.47 -13.38
CA ASP A 200 -4.70 -3.01 -14.30
C ASP A 200 -4.08 -4.19 -15.05
N ASN A 201 -3.90 -5.32 -14.36
CA ASN A 201 -3.44 -6.55 -14.98
C ASN A 201 -4.45 -7.14 -15.98
N VAL A 202 -5.76 -6.97 -15.74
CA VAL A 202 -6.79 -7.36 -16.71
C VAL A 202 -6.83 -6.38 -17.87
N GLU A 203 -6.80 -5.07 -17.61
CA GLU A 203 -6.82 -4.02 -18.63
C GLU A 203 -5.63 -4.10 -19.58
N MET A 204 -4.43 -4.42 -19.07
CA MET A 204 -3.25 -4.65 -19.90
C MET A 204 -3.45 -5.78 -20.92
N LYS A 205 -4.27 -6.79 -20.61
CA LYS A 205 -4.54 -7.94 -21.49
C LYS A 205 -5.83 -7.78 -22.30
N TYR A 206 -6.84 -7.13 -21.73
CA TYR A 206 -8.20 -7.02 -22.24
C TYR A 206 -8.75 -5.59 -22.04
N PRO A 207 -8.17 -4.57 -22.68
CA PRO A 207 -8.52 -3.17 -22.42
C PRO A 207 -10.00 -2.89 -22.73
N ALA A 208 -10.54 -3.48 -23.80
CA ALA A 208 -11.93 -3.29 -24.21
C ALA A 208 -12.98 -3.77 -23.18
N ALA A 209 -12.59 -4.64 -22.24
CA ALA A 209 -13.49 -5.11 -21.18
C ALA A 209 -13.47 -4.23 -19.92
N ILE A 210 -12.48 -3.33 -19.79
CA ILE A 210 -12.28 -2.49 -18.61
C ILE A 210 -12.58 -1.02 -18.92
N THR A 211 -12.06 -0.51 -20.04
CA THR A 211 -12.20 0.90 -20.42
C THR A 211 -13.68 1.27 -20.58
N GLY A 212 -14.13 2.29 -19.83
CA GLY A 212 -15.53 2.72 -19.82
C GLY A 212 -16.49 1.84 -19.00
N VAL A 213 -15.97 0.76 -18.39
CA VAL A 213 -16.74 -0.14 -17.51
C VAL A 213 -16.35 0.11 -16.06
N VAL A 214 -15.06 0.04 -15.72
CA VAL A 214 -14.53 0.29 -14.37
C VAL A 214 -13.62 1.52 -14.43
N PRO A 215 -13.87 2.59 -13.65
CA PRO A 215 -14.85 2.74 -12.59
C PRO A 215 -16.22 3.31 -13.03
N ASP A 216 -16.41 3.61 -14.32
CA ASP A 216 -17.50 4.46 -14.82
C ASP A 216 -18.91 3.88 -14.61
N LYS A 217 -19.10 2.59 -14.97
CA LYS A 217 -20.36 1.87 -14.72
C LYS A 217 -20.29 1.13 -13.40
N ILE A 218 -19.24 0.33 -13.21
CA ILE A 218 -19.00 -0.45 -12.00
C ILE A 218 -18.00 0.30 -11.13
N LYS A 219 -18.51 0.90 -10.06
CA LYS A 219 -17.67 1.56 -9.05
C LYS A 219 -16.72 0.57 -8.41
N LEU A 220 -15.47 1.01 -8.16
CA LEU A 220 -14.45 0.19 -7.46
C LEU A 220 -14.94 -0.36 -6.13
N SER A 221 -15.73 0.40 -5.37
CA SER A 221 -16.30 -0.05 -4.09
C SER A 221 -17.25 -1.23 -4.26
N LEU A 222 -18.08 -1.24 -5.31
CA LEU A 222 -19.00 -2.33 -5.58
C LEU A 222 -18.24 -3.58 -6.02
N LEU A 223 -17.28 -3.41 -6.93
CA LEU A 223 -16.42 -4.52 -7.37
C LEU A 223 -15.64 -5.12 -6.19
N GLN A 224 -15.11 -4.29 -5.29
CA GLN A 224 -14.44 -4.76 -4.07
C GLN A 224 -15.37 -5.62 -3.20
N VAL A 225 -16.61 -5.17 -2.96
CA VAL A 225 -17.59 -5.92 -2.15
C VAL A 225 -17.96 -7.23 -2.83
N VAL A 226 -18.21 -7.24 -4.14
CA VAL A 226 -18.57 -8.45 -4.88
C VAL A 226 -17.44 -9.47 -4.86
N LEU A 227 -16.21 -9.07 -5.18
CA LEU A 227 -15.05 -9.96 -5.12
C LEU A 227 -14.82 -10.50 -3.71
N SER A 228 -14.99 -9.65 -2.69
CA SER A 228 -14.87 -10.07 -1.30
C SER A 228 -15.92 -11.11 -0.92
N GLY A 229 -17.17 -10.90 -1.32
CA GLY A 229 -18.26 -11.84 -1.10
C GLY A 229 -18.01 -13.20 -1.77
N ILE A 230 -17.46 -13.22 -2.99
CA ILE A 230 -17.12 -14.46 -3.70
C ILE A 230 -16.02 -15.23 -2.94
N VAL A 231 -14.94 -14.55 -2.55
CA VAL A 231 -13.81 -15.17 -1.83
C VAL A 231 -14.26 -15.70 -0.47
N MET A 232 -15.03 -14.92 0.30
CA MET A 232 -15.53 -15.32 1.63
C MET A 232 -16.46 -16.55 1.57
N ARG A 233 -17.08 -16.82 0.40
CA ARG A 233 -17.83 -18.05 0.11
C ARG A 233 -16.93 -19.20 -0.36
N LYS A 234 -15.61 -19.08 -0.18
CA LYS A 234 -14.56 -20.02 -0.60
C LYS A 234 -14.57 -20.28 -2.11
N LYS A 235 -14.97 -19.30 -2.92
CA LYS A 235 -14.98 -19.39 -4.39
C LYS A 235 -13.87 -18.56 -5.01
N SER A 236 -13.49 -18.91 -6.24
CA SER A 236 -12.37 -18.29 -6.95
C SER A 236 -12.80 -17.03 -7.68
N ILE A 237 -11.98 -15.96 -7.55
CA ILE A 237 -12.09 -14.73 -8.34
C ILE A 237 -11.07 -14.67 -9.50
N ARG A 238 -10.41 -15.80 -9.81
CA ARG A 238 -9.38 -15.87 -10.87
C ARG A 238 -9.91 -15.45 -12.24
N ASN A 239 -11.20 -15.69 -12.52
CA ASN A 239 -11.87 -15.25 -13.75
C ASN A 239 -12.44 -13.83 -13.63
N LEU A 240 -11.59 -12.87 -13.25
CA LEU A 240 -11.98 -11.48 -13.00
C LEU A 240 -12.64 -10.83 -14.23
N LEU A 241 -12.15 -11.14 -15.44
CA LEU A 241 -12.76 -10.68 -16.69
C LEU A 241 -14.25 -11.06 -16.76
N LYS A 242 -14.57 -12.35 -16.56
CA LYS A 242 -15.95 -12.80 -16.68
C LYS A 242 -16.82 -12.30 -15.53
N ILE A 243 -16.25 -12.14 -14.33
CA ILE A 243 -16.94 -11.48 -13.21
C ILE A 243 -17.37 -10.06 -13.61
N ILE A 244 -16.47 -9.25 -14.18
CA ILE A 244 -16.77 -7.88 -14.60
C ILE A 244 -17.85 -7.85 -15.69
N GLU A 245 -17.76 -8.72 -16.71
CA GLU A 245 -18.79 -8.80 -17.76
C GLU A 245 -20.17 -9.15 -17.20
N ILE A 246 -20.25 -10.12 -16.29
CA ILE A 246 -21.53 -10.52 -15.68
C ILE A 246 -22.05 -9.38 -14.80
N MET A 247 -21.18 -8.74 -14.03
CA MET A 247 -21.57 -7.59 -13.21
C MET A 247 -22.13 -6.46 -14.07
N GLU A 248 -21.51 -6.15 -15.21
CA GLU A 248 -21.99 -5.11 -16.12
C GLU A 248 -23.38 -5.44 -16.68
N GLU A 249 -23.63 -6.70 -17.05
CA GLU A 249 -24.91 -7.16 -17.58
C GLU A 249 -26.05 -7.14 -16.54
N GLU A 250 -25.72 -7.39 -15.28
CA GLU A 250 -26.71 -7.58 -14.19
C GLU A 250 -26.88 -6.35 -13.28
N LEU A 251 -26.04 -5.32 -13.44
CA LEU A 251 -26.00 -4.14 -12.58
C LEU A 251 -27.35 -3.42 -12.48
N ASP A 252 -28.04 -3.26 -13.62
CA ASP A 252 -29.34 -2.58 -13.68
C ASP A 252 -30.53 -3.51 -13.34
N LYS A 253 -30.29 -4.82 -13.27
CA LYS A 253 -31.32 -5.85 -13.02
C LYS A 253 -31.44 -6.21 -11.55
N THR A 254 -30.34 -6.08 -10.80
CA THR A 254 -30.26 -6.44 -9.38
C THR A 254 -30.24 -5.18 -8.51
N GLY A 255 -31.17 -5.10 -7.55
CA GLY A 255 -31.28 -3.96 -6.63
C GLY A 255 -30.38 -4.07 -5.39
N ASP A 256 -29.82 -5.25 -5.14
CA ASP A 256 -29.05 -5.56 -3.94
C ASP A 256 -27.71 -6.24 -4.28
N THR A 257 -26.67 -5.92 -3.51
CA THR A 257 -25.31 -6.41 -3.74
C THR A 257 -25.19 -7.91 -3.47
N GLU A 258 -25.93 -8.43 -2.51
CA GLU A 258 -25.95 -9.85 -2.18
C GLU A 258 -26.52 -10.69 -3.35
N GLN A 259 -27.64 -10.24 -3.93
CA GLN A 259 -28.21 -10.87 -5.13
C GLN A 259 -27.26 -10.81 -6.32
N LEU A 260 -26.51 -9.72 -6.48
CA LEU A 260 -25.50 -9.60 -7.53
C LEU A 260 -24.37 -10.64 -7.32
N ILE A 261 -23.90 -10.83 -6.09
CA ILE A 261 -22.90 -11.87 -5.77
C ILE A 261 -23.41 -13.26 -6.13
N GLU A 262 -24.63 -13.63 -5.70
CA GLU A 262 -25.22 -14.93 -6.00
C GLU A 262 -25.41 -15.15 -7.50
N THR A 263 -25.84 -14.11 -8.22
CA THR A 263 -26.03 -14.15 -9.68
C THR A 263 -24.70 -14.35 -10.41
N VAL A 264 -23.67 -13.62 -10.00
CA VAL A 264 -22.30 -13.77 -10.55
C VAL A 264 -21.79 -15.19 -10.31
N GLN A 265 -21.94 -15.74 -9.11
CA GLN A 265 -21.52 -17.10 -8.79
C GLN A 265 -22.26 -18.14 -9.62
N THR A 266 -23.59 -18.00 -9.74
CA THR A 266 -24.45 -18.91 -10.51
C THR A 266 -24.07 -18.91 -11.99
N LYS A 267 -23.90 -17.73 -12.59
CA LYS A 267 -23.51 -17.60 -14.01
C LYS A 267 -22.08 -18.08 -14.29
N LEU A 268 -21.18 -18.08 -13.29
CA LEU A 268 -19.83 -18.63 -13.39
C LEU A 268 -19.74 -20.13 -13.10
N GLY A 269 -20.81 -20.75 -12.57
CA GLY A 269 -20.80 -22.14 -12.13
C GLY A 269 -19.91 -22.37 -10.90
N LEU A 270 -19.81 -21.38 -10.00
CA LEU A 270 -18.96 -21.43 -8.81
C LEU A 270 -19.61 -22.15 -7.63
#